data_AF-A0A0C2VEW7-F1
#
_entry.id   AF-A0A0C2VEW7-F1
#
_cell.length_a   1.000
_cell.length_b   1.000
_cell.length_c   1.000
_cell.angle_alpha   90.00
_cell.angle_beta   90.00
_cell.angle_gamma   90.00
#
_symmetry.space_group_name_H-M   'P 1'
#
loop_
_entity.id
_entity.type
_entity.pdbx_description
1 polymer ?
#
loop_
_entity_poly.entity_id
_entity_poly.type
_entity_poly.pdbx_seq_one_letter_code
_entity_poly.pdbx_strand_id
1 'polypeptide(L)'
;MIGKISVELANQPWEIYRQLEQAGIPFSITTDHPVFLIEELIISVRHAIAHGLSEQKALESITIQPAKSLNLNDSIGSIEVGKDADLFSLVSQPAEGL
;
A
#
# COMPACT_ATOMS: atom_id res chain seq x y z
N MET A 1 14.82 17.95 -6.02
CA MET A 1 14.10 18.35 -7.25
C MET A 1 12.77 17.61 -7.17
N ILE A 2 11.64 18.30 -6.94
CA ILE A 2 10.33 17.62 -6.88
C ILE A 2 10.00 17.22 -8.32
N GLY A 3 9.92 15.91 -8.58
CA GLY A 3 9.62 15.37 -9.90
C GLY A 3 8.26 15.85 -10.37
N LYS A 4 8.15 16.23 -11.64
CA LYS A 4 6.84 16.45 -12.25
C LYS A 4 6.05 15.14 -12.14
N ILE A 5 4.80 15.20 -11.70
CA ILE A 5 3.88 14.05 -11.69
C ILE A 5 3.92 13.41 -13.08
N SER A 6 4.12 12.08 -13.13
CA SER A 6 4.07 11.34 -14.38
C SER A 6 2.72 11.56 -15.06
N VAL A 7 2.72 11.74 -16.39
CA VAL A 7 1.48 11.91 -17.17
C VAL A 7 0.50 10.76 -16.93
N GLU A 8 1.02 9.56 -16.65
CA GLU A 8 0.24 8.34 -16.34
C GLU A 8 -0.55 8.46 -15.02
N LEU A 9 -0.07 9.26 -14.08
CA LEU A 9 -0.65 9.40 -12.73
C LEU A 9 -1.54 10.64 -12.58
N ALA A 10 -1.55 11.54 -13.57
CA ALA A 10 -2.22 12.84 -13.49
C ALA A 10 -3.74 12.75 -13.22
N ASN A 11 -4.36 11.62 -13.56
CA ASN A 11 -5.80 11.39 -13.39
C ASN A 11 -6.11 10.06 -12.68
N GLN A 12 -5.18 9.50 -11.90
CA GLN A 12 -5.45 8.22 -11.24
C GLN A 12 -6.45 8.40 -10.08
N PRO A 13 -7.65 7.81 -10.13
CA PRO A 13 -8.62 7.90 -9.04
C PRO A 13 -8.22 6.95 -7.89
N TRP A 14 -8.39 7.37 -6.64
CA TRP A 14 -8.11 6.54 -5.47
C TRP A 14 -9.14 5.40 -5.30
N GLU A 15 -10.33 5.55 -5.86
CA GLU A 15 -11.40 4.56 -5.87
C GLU A 15 -11.02 3.28 -6.62
N ILE A 16 -9.99 3.33 -7.48
CA ILE A 16 -9.53 2.16 -8.24
C ILE A 16 -9.13 1.01 -7.31
N TYR A 17 -8.52 1.31 -6.17
CA TYR A 17 -8.08 0.27 -5.23
C TYR A 17 -9.25 -0.51 -4.65
N ARG A 18 -10.35 0.19 -4.33
CA ARG A 18 -11.60 -0.45 -3.91
C ARG A 18 -12.20 -1.31 -5.03
N GLN A 19 -12.15 -0.84 -6.27
CA GLN A 19 -12.66 -1.61 -7.41
C GLN A 19 -11.84 -2.88 -7.65
N LEU A 20 -10.51 -2.80 -7.54
CA LEU A 20 -9.61 -3.95 -7.62
C LEU A 20 -9.88 -4.96 -6.50
N GLU A 21 -10.07 -4.48 -5.26
CA GLU A 21 -10.49 -5.32 -4.14
C GLU A 21 -11.82 -6.04 -4.43
N GLN A 22 -12.84 -5.32 -4.89
CA GLN A 22 -14.15 -5.90 -5.21
C GLN A 22 -14.09 -6.91 -6.36
N ALA A 23 -13.20 -6.70 -7.32
CA ALA A 23 -12.95 -7.61 -8.42
C ALA A 23 -12.09 -8.83 -8.03
N GLY A 24 -11.55 -8.85 -6.81
CA GLY A 24 -10.63 -9.91 -6.37
C GLY A 24 -9.28 -9.88 -7.09
N ILE A 25 -8.90 -8.75 -7.66
CA ILE A 25 -7.64 -8.59 -8.41
C ILE A 25 -6.54 -8.23 -7.40
N PRO A 26 -5.43 -9.00 -7.33
CA PRO A 26 -4.30 -8.66 -6.47
C PRO A 26 -3.60 -7.39 -6.98
N PHE A 27 -3.18 -6.53 -6.06
CA PHE A 27 -2.46 -5.29 -6.37
C PHE A 27 -1.47 -4.94 -5.27
N SER A 28 -0.54 -4.03 -5.58
CA SER A 28 0.38 -3.44 -4.61
C SER A 28 0.43 -1.93 -4.78
N ILE A 29 0.59 -1.19 -3.68
CA ILE A 29 0.73 0.26 -3.69
C ILE A 29 2.23 0.59 -3.65
N THR A 30 2.67 1.49 -4.52
CA THR A 30 4.06 1.97 -4.62
C THR A 30 4.08 3.48 -4.86
N THR A 31 5.19 4.13 -4.53
CA THR A 31 5.38 5.58 -4.71
C THR A 31 6.08 5.94 -6.03
N ASP A 32 6.59 4.97 -6.78
CA ASP A 32 7.38 5.25 -8.00
C ASP A 32 8.58 6.20 -7.72
N HIS A 33 9.32 5.93 -6.63
CA HIS A 33 10.50 6.71 -6.28
C HIS A 33 11.54 6.70 -7.43
N PRO A 34 12.11 7.86 -7.83
CA PRO A 34 12.14 9.15 -7.11
C PRO A 34 11.09 10.18 -7.54
N VAL A 35 10.08 9.80 -8.33
CA VAL A 35 9.03 10.73 -8.79
C VAL A 35 8.22 11.23 -7.59
N PHE A 36 7.76 10.30 -6.74
CA PHE A 36 7.34 10.62 -5.37
C PHE A 36 8.35 10.13 -4.34
N LEU A 37 8.34 10.78 -3.18
CA LEU A 37 9.20 10.42 -2.07
C LEU A 37 8.78 9.06 -1.48
N ILE A 38 9.75 8.29 -1.00
CA ILE A 38 9.47 6.96 -0.45
C ILE A 38 8.65 7.05 0.84
N GLU A 39 8.80 8.16 1.56
CA GLU A 39 8.08 8.52 2.79
C GLU A 39 6.57 8.69 2.57
N GLU A 40 6.13 8.93 1.33
CA GLU A 40 4.72 9.14 0.95
C GLU A 40 3.92 7.82 0.82
N LEU A 41 4.56 6.67 1.01
CA LEU A 41 3.90 5.36 0.87
C LEU A 41 2.70 5.23 1.82
N ILE A 42 2.90 5.56 3.11
CA ILE A 42 1.84 5.46 4.12
C ILE A 42 0.72 6.46 3.82
N ILE A 43 1.05 7.65 3.31
CA ILE A 43 0.06 8.66 2.93
C ILE A 43 -0.79 8.17 1.76
N SER A 44 -0.18 7.55 0.75
CA SER A 44 -0.88 6.95 -0.40
C SER A 44 -1.85 5.84 0.03
N VAL A 45 -1.42 4.98 0.96
CA VAL A 45 -2.27 3.91 1.51
C VAL A 45 -3.45 4.49 2.30
N ARG A 46 -3.22 5.53 3.10
CA ARG A 46 -4.30 6.23 3.82
C ARG A 46 -5.28 6.91 2.88
N HIS A 47 -4.82 7.46 1.75
CA HIS A 47 -5.72 7.97 0.71
C HIS A 47 -6.58 6.87 0.11
N ALA A 48 -6.01 5.70 -0.20
CA ALA A 48 -6.79 4.57 -0.70
C ALA A 48 -7.88 4.13 0.31
N ILE A 49 -7.55 4.06 1.61
CA ILE A 49 -8.52 3.74 2.68
C ILE A 49 -9.63 4.80 2.75
N ALA A 50 -9.26 6.08 2.72
CA ALA A 50 -10.24 7.19 2.74
C ALA A 50 -11.21 7.14 1.55
N HIS A 51 -10.83 6.52 0.43
CA HIS A 51 -11.68 6.33 -0.76
C HIS A 51 -12.30 4.92 -0.83
N GLY A 52 -12.26 4.17 0.27
CA GLY A 52 -13.05 2.96 0.47
C GLY A 52 -12.34 1.63 0.24
N LEU A 53 -11.01 1.62 0.18
CA LEU A 53 -10.24 0.39 0.32
C LEU A 53 -10.31 -0.11 1.77
N SER A 54 -10.51 -1.42 2.00
CA SER A 54 -10.47 -1.95 3.36
C SER A 54 -9.08 -1.83 4.00
N GLU A 55 -9.01 -1.59 5.31
CA GLU A 55 -7.73 -1.49 6.04
C GLU A 55 -6.89 -2.76 5.90
N GLN A 56 -7.53 -3.93 5.92
CA GLN A 56 -6.87 -5.20 5.74
C GLN A 56 -6.21 -5.30 4.35
N LYS A 57 -6.93 -4.95 3.27
CA LYS A 57 -6.34 -4.96 1.92
C LYS A 57 -5.29 -3.88 1.73
N ALA A 58 -5.48 -2.73 2.37
CA ALA A 58 -4.49 -1.68 2.40
C ALA A 58 -3.16 -2.18 2.99
N LEU A 59 -3.20 -2.88 4.13
CA LEU A 59 -2.01 -3.47 4.75
C LEU A 59 -1.39 -4.57 3.87
N GLU A 60 -2.21 -5.47 3.33
CA GLU A 60 -1.74 -6.52 2.41
C GLU A 60 -1.04 -5.94 1.18
N SER A 61 -1.54 -4.81 0.64
CA SER A 61 -1.03 -4.16 -0.57
C SER A 61 0.40 -3.62 -0.45
N ILE A 62 0.89 -3.45 0.78
CA ILE A 62 2.27 -3.00 1.07
C ILE A 62 3.10 -4.04 1.84
N THR A 63 2.57 -5.26 2.02
CA THR A 63 3.26 -6.35 2.75
C THR A 63 3.28 -7.62 1.91
N ILE A 64 2.26 -8.47 2.03
CA ILE A 64 2.25 -9.80 1.42
C ILE A 64 2.03 -9.75 -0.10
N GLN A 65 1.32 -8.76 -0.63
CA GLN A 65 1.10 -8.64 -2.08
C GLN A 65 2.37 -8.31 -2.87
N PRO A 66 3.20 -7.32 -2.48
CA PRO A 66 4.47 -7.11 -3.16
C PRO A 66 5.43 -8.30 -2.95
N ALA A 67 5.44 -8.93 -1.76
CA ALA A 67 6.23 -10.14 -1.53
C ALA A 67 5.84 -11.28 -2.49
N LYS A 68 4.54 -11.51 -2.71
CA LYS A 68 4.04 -12.48 -3.70
C LYS A 68 4.42 -12.10 -5.13
N SER A 69 4.24 -10.82 -5.49
CA SER A 69 4.57 -10.31 -6.83
C SER A 69 6.06 -10.48 -7.19
N LEU A 70 6.92 -10.49 -6.17
CA LEU A 70 8.36 -10.69 -6.29
C LEU A 70 8.82 -12.14 -6.06
N ASN A 71 7.90 -13.08 -5.78
CA ASN A 71 8.19 -14.47 -5.39
C ASN A 71 9.07 -14.58 -4.13
N LEU A 72 8.88 -13.68 -3.16
CA LEU A 72 9.59 -13.63 -1.89
C LEU A 72 8.69 -13.94 -0.69
N ASN A 73 7.45 -14.35 -0.92
CA ASN A 73 6.46 -14.60 0.14
C ASN A 73 6.82 -15.78 1.06
N ASP A 74 7.81 -16.60 0.71
CA ASP A 74 8.32 -17.68 1.57
C ASP A 74 9.25 -17.15 2.66
N SER A 75 9.85 -15.96 2.46
CA SER A 75 10.80 -15.34 3.39
C SER A 75 10.27 -14.06 4.04
N ILE A 76 9.45 -13.26 3.36
CA ILE A 76 8.99 -11.95 3.85
C ILE A 76 7.49 -11.69 3.60
N GLY A 77 6.99 -10.60 4.20
CA GLY A 77 5.66 -10.04 3.89
C GLY A 77 4.52 -10.51 4.79
N SER A 78 4.76 -11.41 5.75
CA SER A 78 3.80 -11.76 6.80
C SER A 78 4.50 -12.23 8.08
N ILE A 79 3.76 -12.27 9.19
CA ILE A 79 4.25 -12.70 10.49
C ILE A 79 3.95 -14.19 10.67
N GLU A 80 4.90 -15.02 10.25
CA GLU A 80 4.80 -16.49 10.30
C GLU A 80 6.14 -17.09 10.73
N VAL A 81 6.11 -18.27 11.38
CA VAL A 81 7.33 -18.97 11.79
C VAL A 81 8.15 -19.35 10.55
N GLY A 82 9.45 -19.04 10.59
CA GLY A 82 10.39 -19.36 9.50
C GLY A 82 10.63 -18.22 8.51
N LYS A 83 9.90 -17.11 8.62
CA LYS A 83 10.13 -15.87 7.85
C LYS A 83 11.10 -14.92 8.55
N ASP A 84 11.63 -13.97 7.79
CA ASP A 84 12.50 -12.92 8.29
C ASP A 84 11.73 -11.98 9.23
N ALA A 85 12.42 -11.48 10.26
CA ALA A 85 11.83 -10.66 11.32
C ALA A 85 11.66 -9.18 10.92
N ASP A 86 11.18 -8.93 9.69
CA ASP A 86 10.92 -7.60 9.16
C ASP A 86 9.59 -7.07 9.72
N LEU A 87 9.67 -6.29 10.79
CA LEU A 87 8.52 -5.82 11.54
C LEU A 87 8.44 -4.29 11.54
N PHE A 88 7.22 -3.78 11.38
CA PHE A 88 6.90 -2.37 11.52
C PHE A 88 5.66 -2.22 12.40
N SER A 89 5.65 -1.21 13.27
CA SER A 89 4.51 -0.88 14.12
C SER A 89 4.03 0.52 13.80
N LEU A 90 2.76 0.63 13.42
CA LEU A 90 2.09 1.90 13.19
C LEU A 90 1.14 2.17 14.36
N VAL A 91 1.30 3.32 15.01
CA VAL A 91 0.32 3.78 15.99
C VAL A 91 -0.73 4.60 15.26
N SER A 92 -1.90 4.00 15.04
CA SER A 92 -3.10 4.75 14.63
C SER A 92 -3.72 5.36 15.88
N GLN A 93 -3.91 6.68 15.92
CA GLN A 93 -4.83 7.27 16.88
C GLN A 93 -6.25 6.79 16.55
N PRO A 94 -7.09 6.41 17.54
CA PRO A 94 -8.48 6.07 17.28
C PRO A 94 -9.19 7.28 16.68
N ALA A 95 -10.05 7.04 15.69
CA ALA A 95 -10.95 8.06 15.16
C ALA A 95 -12.05 8.34 16.19
N GLU A 96 -11.70 9.03 17.27
CA GLU A 96 -12.64 9.73 18.14
C GLU A 96 -12.37 11.23 18.01
N GLY A 97 -13.29 11.94 17.34
CA GLY A 97 -13.35 13.40 17.35
C GLY A 97 -12.76 14.11 16.13
N LEU A 98 -13.44 14.01 14.99
CA LEU A 98 -13.58 15.11 14.01
C LEU A 98 -15.04 15.19 13.57
#